data_AF-A0A9W8NY10-F1
#
_entry.id   AF-A0A9W8NY10-F1
#
_cell.length_a   1.000
_cell.length_b   1.000
_cell.length_c   1.000
_cell.angle_alpha   90.00
_cell.angle_beta   90.00
_cell.angle_gamma   90.00
#
_symmetry.space_group_name_H-M   'P 1'
#
loop_
_entity.id
_entity.type
_entity.pdbx_description
1 polymer ?
#
loop_
_entity_poly.entity_id
_entity_poly.type
_entity_poly.pdbx_seq_one_letter_code
_entity_poly.pdbx_strand_id
1 'polypeptide(L)'
;MSEHYTETEVLKTVHDLGREVVLRALGISALSHARDATPASPAALELFRNHCGEGPGIFDTQLDISGETLTQMEKSTWNQTLVLKLARHAEDLVQHCREPEKYGHPVYVIEWDLVIRAKINSALKVISKGRNLDLPAASLLVKRLQAVRAWKAKRRLSIAASEQQTCRKTGDAEGDSSWGFVVFLVDVLRQEGMSDEEDGEEDGEAVRVVLDVDYRRHELRTLFELVDTVQGNNAKGQGGRKFKKRIRISKESKQLPAEGVPRVLLSPAFRSNTPWTSNEHKLEAQLQRYNSLLALDVY
;
A
#
# COMPACT_ATOMS: atom_id res chain seq x y z
N MET A 1 4.89 21.75 34.13
CA MET A 1 6.35 21.73 33.92
C MET A 1 6.56 21.36 32.47
N SER A 2 7.08 22.27 31.64
CA SER A 2 7.40 21.92 30.25
C SER A 2 8.61 20.99 30.28
N GLU A 3 8.47 19.76 29.82
CA GLU A 3 9.63 18.91 29.56
C GLU A 3 10.46 19.59 28.46
N HIS A 4 11.72 19.90 28.76
CA HIS A 4 12.65 20.46 27.79
C HIS A 4 13.32 19.31 27.05
N TYR A 5 12.99 19.14 25.78
CA TYR A 5 13.70 18.22 24.89
C TYR A 5 15.12 18.72 24.63
N THR A 6 16.09 17.82 24.65
CA THR A 6 17.45 18.13 24.24
C THR A 6 17.51 18.33 22.72
N GLU A 7 18.47 19.12 22.24
CA GLU A 7 18.69 19.34 20.80
C GLU A 7 18.87 18.03 20.03
N THR A 8 19.55 17.04 20.64
CA THR A 8 19.76 15.72 20.03
C THR A 8 18.46 14.93 19.88
N GLU A 9 17.57 14.99 20.87
CA GLU A 9 16.25 14.35 20.81
C GLU A 9 15.37 14.99 19.74
N VAL A 10 15.39 16.33 19.66
CA VAL A 10 14.68 17.08 18.61
C VAL A 10 15.18 16.66 17.23
N LEU A 11 16.50 16.69 16.98
CA LEU A 11 17.08 16.31 15.69
C LEU A 11 16.74 14.87 15.29
N LYS A 12 16.81 13.94 16.25
CA LYS A 12 16.42 12.55 16.03
C LYS A 12 14.95 12.45 15.62
N THR A 13 14.07 13.14 16.34
CA THR A 13 12.63 13.14 16.11
C THR A 13 12.27 13.74 14.75
N VAL A 14 12.92 14.82 14.35
CA VAL A 14 12.80 15.43 13.00
C VAL A 14 13.24 14.43 11.92
N HIS A 15 14.39 13.78 12.10
CA HIS A 15 14.88 12.79 11.13
C HIS A 15 13.98 11.56 11.03
N ASP A 16 13.44 11.09 12.15
CA ASP A 16 12.53 9.95 12.19
C ASP A 16 11.20 10.28 11.50
N LEU A 17 10.63 11.46 11.75
CA LEU A 17 9.43 11.94 11.03
C LEU A 17 9.69 12.11 9.54
N GLY A 18 10.79 12.78 9.15
CA GLY A 18 11.14 12.95 7.74
C GLY A 18 11.33 11.60 7.02
N ARG A 19 11.92 10.60 7.70
CA ARG A 19 11.98 9.23 7.18
C ARG A 19 10.59 8.64 7.03
N GLU A 20 9.75 8.73 8.05
CA GLU A 20 8.39 8.18 8.03
C GLU A 20 7.54 8.77 6.91
N VAL A 21 7.57 10.10 6.73
CA VAL A 21 6.87 10.80 5.64
C VAL A 21 7.26 10.23 4.28
N VAL A 22 8.57 10.08 4.00
CA VAL A 22 9.05 9.52 2.73
C VAL A 22 8.68 8.03 2.58
N LEU A 23 8.81 7.22 3.63
CA LEU A 23 8.46 5.79 3.59
C LEU A 23 6.97 5.58 3.30
N ARG A 24 6.09 6.32 3.99
CA ARG A 24 4.65 6.30 3.76
C ARG A 24 4.30 6.81 2.36
N ALA A 25 4.93 7.90 1.92
CA ALA A 25 4.71 8.47 0.59
C ALA A 25 5.03 7.46 -0.51
N LEU A 26 6.15 6.74 -0.40
CA LEU A 26 6.59 5.76 -1.39
C LEU A 26 5.93 4.37 -1.22
N GLY A 27 5.12 4.17 -0.17
CA GLY A 27 4.50 2.87 0.13
C GLY A 27 5.50 1.77 0.50
N ILE A 28 6.68 2.13 1.03
CA ILE A 28 7.77 1.19 1.38
C ILE A 28 8.02 1.17 2.89
N SER A 29 8.54 0.05 3.41
CA SER A 29 8.83 -0.12 4.85
C SER A 29 10.23 0.35 5.27
N ALA A 30 11.16 0.45 4.34
CA ALA A 30 12.54 0.90 4.57
C ALA A 30 13.11 1.54 3.31
N LEU A 31 14.06 2.49 3.46
CA LEU A 31 14.69 3.16 2.31
C LEU A 31 15.50 2.19 1.44
N SER A 32 16.00 1.09 2.02
CA SER A 32 16.63 0.00 1.28
C SER A 32 15.69 -0.70 0.29
N HIS A 33 14.37 -0.60 0.50
CA HIS A 33 13.34 -1.14 -0.40
C HIS A 33 12.95 -0.15 -1.52
N ALA A 34 13.60 1.01 -1.62
CA ALA A 34 13.31 2.00 -2.66
C ALA A 34 13.46 1.45 -4.08
N ARG A 35 14.32 0.43 -4.28
CA ARG A 35 14.47 -0.28 -5.57
C ARG A 35 13.20 -1.02 -6.01
N ASP A 36 12.36 -1.40 -5.05
CA ASP A 36 11.14 -2.17 -5.28
C ASP A 36 9.93 -1.23 -5.46
N ALA A 37 10.12 0.08 -5.22
CA ALA A 37 9.11 1.10 -5.46
C ALA A 37 8.82 1.24 -6.95
N THR A 38 7.55 1.46 -7.28
CA THR A 38 7.15 1.70 -8.66
C THR A 38 7.68 3.06 -9.13
N PRO A 39 8.40 3.12 -10.27
CA PRO A 39 8.86 4.39 -10.82
C PRO A 39 7.73 5.20 -11.45
N ALA A 40 7.95 6.50 -11.59
CA ALA A 40 7.04 7.38 -12.30
C ALA A 40 6.93 6.94 -13.76
N SER A 41 5.70 6.72 -14.25
CA SER A 41 5.48 6.32 -15.63
C SER A 41 5.85 7.45 -16.60
N PRO A 42 6.37 7.16 -17.82
CA PRO A 42 6.65 8.19 -18.82
C PRO A 42 5.45 9.09 -19.12
N ALA A 43 4.24 8.52 -19.21
CA ALA A 43 3.00 9.26 -19.40
C ALA A 43 2.72 10.26 -18.27
N ALA A 44 2.91 9.86 -17.01
CA ALA A 44 2.76 10.76 -15.86
C ALA A 44 3.80 11.89 -15.86
N LEU A 45 5.04 11.59 -16.26
CA LEU A 45 6.11 12.59 -16.36
C LEU A 45 5.81 13.60 -17.48
N GLU A 46 5.35 13.13 -18.63
CA GLU A 46 4.97 13.98 -19.76
C GLU A 46 3.75 14.85 -19.42
N LEU A 47 2.73 14.26 -18.81
CA LEU A 47 1.53 14.95 -18.37
C LEU A 47 1.87 16.05 -17.35
N PHE A 48 2.79 15.78 -16.41
CA PHE A 48 3.29 16.80 -15.47
C PHE A 48 4.11 17.91 -16.15
N ARG A 49 4.94 17.58 -17.15
CA ARG A 49 5.68 18.59 -17.93
C ARG A 49 4.74 19.54 -18.66
N ASN A 50 3.62 19.03 -19.16
CA ASN A 50 2.62 19.80 -19.90
C ASN A 50 1.61 20.51 -18.96
N HIS A 51 1.33 19.94 -17.79
CA HIS A 51 0.35 20.43 -16.82
C HIS A 51 0.90 20.31 -15.39
N CYS A 52 1.41 21.43 -14.84
CA CYS A 52 2.03 21.44 -13.50
C CYS A 52 1.08 21.03 -12.36
N GLY A 53 -0.24 21.05 -12.57
CA GLY A 53 -1.26 20.62 -11.59
C GLY A 53 -1.24 19.11 -11.30
N GLU A 54 -0.71 18.30 -12.22
CA GLU A 54 -0.78 16.83 -12.21
C GLU A 54 0.52 16.19 -11.70
N GLY A 55 1.27 16.94 -10.88
CA GLY A 55 2.53 16.49 -10.31
C GLY A 55 2.39 15.38 -9.28
N PRO A 56 3.51 14.96 -8.67
CA PRO A 56 3.53 13.86 -7.71
C PRO A 56 2.54 14.06 -6.57
N GLY A 57 1.85 12.99 -6.17
CA GLY A 57 1.03 12.97 -4.97
C GLY A 57 1.87 12.89 -3.68
N ILE A 58 1.24 13.12 -2.53
CA ILE A 58 1.87 12.96 -1.21
C ILE A 58 1.89 11.48 -0.80
N PHE A 59 0.83 10.74 -1.09
CA PHE A 59 0.68 9.32 -0.76
C PHE A 59 0.75 8.44 -2.00
N ASP A 60 1.26 7.22 -1.84
CA ASP A 60 1.45 6.23 -2.91
C ASP A 60 2.09 6.84 -4.17
N THR A 61 3.09 7.69 -3.94
CA THR A 61 3.80 8.45 -4.96
C THR A 61 4.93 7.63 -5.58
N GLN A 62 5.49 8.16 -6.65
CA GLN A 62 6.50 7.48 -7.46
C GLN A 62 7.72 8.38 -7.58
N LEU A 63 8.91 7.78 -7.69
CA LEU A 63 10.14 8.52 -7.99
C LEU A 63 10.35 8.56 -9.51
N ASP A 64 10.74 9.72 -10.03
CA ASP A 64 11.29 9.78 -11.37
C ASP A 64 12.71 9.21 -11.34
N ILE A 65 12.88 8.08 -12.00
CA ILE A 65 14.18 7.42 -12.14
C ILE A 65 14.68 7.49 -13.57
N SER A 66 14.06 8.23 -14.50
CA SER A 66 14.43 8.19 -15.91
C SER A 66 15.87 8.66 -16.20
N GLY A 67 16.49 9.41 -15.28
CA GLY A 67 17.89 9.83 -15.39
C GLY A 67 18.87 8.66 -15.35
N GLU A 68 19.88 8.68 -16.21
CA GLU A 68 20.97 7.70 -16.26
C GLU A 68 21.88 7.79 -15.03
N THR A 69 22.10 9.01 -14.53
CA THR A 69 22.93 9.28 -13.36
C THR A 69 22.10 9.66 -12.14
N LEU A 70 22.65 9.45 -10.93
CA LEU A 70 22.04 9.93 -9.69
C LEU A 70 21.73 11.42 -9.75
N THR A 71 22.68 12.23 -10.23
CA THR A 71 22.53 13.68 -10.38
C THR A 71 21.36 14.05 -11.29
N GLN A 72 21.13 13.32 -12.38
CA GLN A 72 19.98 13.56 -13.26
C GLN A 72 18.66 13.22 -12.56
N MET A 73 18.60 12.11 -11.81
CA MET A 73 17.42 11.76 -11.03
C MET A 73 17.13 12.80 -9.92
N GLU A 74 18.14 13.28 -9.21
CA GLU A 74 17.99 14.31 -8.17
C GLU A 74 17.52 15.66 -8.74
N LYS A 75 17.93 15.99 -9.96
CA LYS A 75 17.55 17.22 -10.67
C LYS A 75 16.22 17.11 -11.42
N SER A 76 15.57 15.95 -11.42
CA SER A 76 14.25 15.82 -12.03
C SER A 76 13.25 16.79 -11.39
N THR A 77 12.53 17.54 -12.23
CA THR A 77 11.47 18.46 -11.78
C THR A 77 10.38 17.73 -11.01
N TRP A 78 10.08 16.47 -11.37
CA TRP A 78 9.16 15.61 -10.64
C TRP A 78 9.64 15.37 -9.21
N ASN A 79 10.89 14.91 -9.05
CA ASN A 79 11.45 14.61 -7.73
C ASN A 79 11.61 15.88 -6.87
N GLN A 80 12.01 17.01 -7.47
CA GLN A 80 12.08 18.30 -6.76
C GLN A 80 10.70 18.77 -6.27
N THR A 81 9.67 18.61 -7.10
CA THR A 81 8.28 18.94 -6.72
C THR A 81 7.78 18.02 -5.61
N LEU A 82 8.11 16.73 -5.67
CA LEU A 82 7.78 15.77 -4.61
C LEU A 82 8.41 16.18 -3.28
N VAL A 83 9.71 16.54 -3.27
CA VAL A 83 10.40 17.03 -2.07
C VAL A 83 9.66 18.19 -1.43
N LEU A 84 9.28 19.20 -2.22
CA LEU A 84 8.55 20.38 -1.71
C LEU A 84 7.17 20.02 -1.16
N LYS A 85 6.41 19.14 -1.84
CA LYS A 85 5.10 18.69 -1.37
C LYS A 85 5.19 17.90 -0.06
N LEU A 86 6.18 17.02 0.07
CA LEU A 86 6.41 16.23 1.28
C LEU A 86 6.94 17.09 2.44
N ALA A 87 7.76 18.10 2.16
CA ALA A 87 8.22 19.05 3.17
C ALA A 87 7.06 19.82 3.78
N ARG A 88 6.17 20.40 2.95
CA ARG A 88 4.92 21.04 3.41
C ARG A 88 4.04 20.09 4.19
N HIS A 89 3.94 18.83 3.76
CA HIS A 89 3.18 17.84 4.51
C HIS A 89 3.78 17.55 5.89
N ALA A 90 5.11 17.51 6.01
CA ALA A 90 5.78 17.35 7.30
C ALA A 90 5.56 18.57 8.21
N GLU A 91 5.62 19.79 7.65
CA GLU A 91 5.27 21.03 8.35
C GLU A 91 3.84 20.99 8.89
N ASP A 92 2.87 20.63 8.03
CA ASP A 92 1.46 20.50 8.42
C ASP A 92 1.28 19.48 9.56
N LEU A 93 1.98 18.34 9.50
CA LEU A 93 1.91 17.32 10.55
C LEU A 93 2.43 17.84 11.89
N VAL A 94 3.53 18.60 11.90
CA VAL A 94 4.10 19.18 13.12
C VAL A 94 3.20 20.29 13.66
N GLN A 95 2.66 21.16 12.80
CA GLN A 95 1.80 22.26 13.22
C GLN A 95 0.52 21.78 13.92
N HIS A 96 0.00 20.61 13.54
CA HIS A 96 -1.22 20.03 14.10
C HIS A 96 -0.96 18.92 15.13
N CYS A 97 0.29 18.69 15.52
CA CYS A 97 0.59 17.67 16.53
C CYS A 97 0.34 18.22 17.95
N ARG A 98 0.16 17.31 18.92
CA ARG A 98 -0.14 17.68 20.31
C ARG A 98 1.05 18.28 21.06
N GLU A 99 2.26 17.99 20.60
CA GLU A 99 3.53 18.32 21.27
C GLU A 99 4.54 18.83 20.23
N PRO A 100 4.31 20.02 19.62
CA PRO A 100 5.15 20.55 18.55
C PRO A 100 6.60 20.79 19.01
N GLU A 101 6.79 21.12 20.29
CA GLU A 101 8.09 21.21 20.96
C GLU A 101 9.00 19.98 20.79
N LYS A 102 8.46 18.77 20.54
CA LYS A 102 9.25 17.56 20.22
C LYS A 102 10.04 17.68 18.91
N TYR A 103 9.55 18.50 18.00
CA TYR A 103 10.14 18.71 16.69
C TYR A 103 11.00 19.97 16.63
N GLY A 104 10.97 20.78 17.70
CA GLY A 104 11.78 21.98 17.84
C GLY A 104 11.03 23.06 18.60
N HIS A 105 11.78 23.99 19.19
CA HIS A 105 11.21 25.19 19.78
C HIS A 105 10.69 26.11 18.65
N PRO A 106 9.64 26.94 18.86
CA PRO A 106 9.16 27.92 17.87
C PRO A 106 10.21 28.92 17.34
N VAL A 107 11.42 28.93 17.89
CA VAL A 107 12.55 29.76 17.44
C VAL A 107 13.42 29.03 16.40
N TYR A 108 13.40 27.70 16.37
CA TYR A 108 14.15 26.90 15.40
C TYR A 108 13.27 26.56 14.21
N VAL A 109 13.54 27.20 13.07
CA VAL A 109 12.89 26.86 11.81
C VAL A 109 13.53 25.58 11.29
N ILE A 110 12.74 24.51 11.21
CA ILE A 110 13.18 23.24 10.63
C ILE A 110 13.12 23.36 9.11
N GLU A 111 14.26 23.18 8.44
CA GLU A 111 14.34 23.14 6.98
C GLU A 111 13.87 21.77 6.46
N TRP A 112 12.55 21.55 6.49
CA TRP A 112 11.94 20.27 6.10
C TRP A 112 12.29 19.85 4.67
N ASP A 113 12.48 20.80 3.75
CA ASP A 113 12.88 20.49 2.38
C ASP A 113 14.27 19.82 2.34
N LEU A 114 15.23 20.25 3.15
CA LEU A 114 16.55 19.64 3.26
C LEU A 114 16.46 18.23 3.86
N VAL A 115 15.67 18.08 4.93
CA VAL A 115 15.47 16.78 5.59
C VAL A 115 14.87 15.78 4.62
N ILE A 116 13.79 16.15 3.93
CA ILE A 116 13.10 15.29 2.96
C ILE A 116 13.99 15.00 1.75
N ARG A 117 14.67 16.02 1.20
CA ARG A 117 15.60 15.86 0.07
C ARG A 117 16.68 14.85 0.39
N ALA A 118 17.28 14.91 1.57
CA ALA A 118 18.30 13.95 2.00
C ALA A 118 17.77 12.49 2.01
N LYS A 119 16.51 12.27 2.41
CA LYS A 119 15.90 10.93 2.41
C LYS A 119 15.53 10.46 1.00
N ILE A 120 14.99 11.33 0.14
CA ILE A 120 14.72 11.03 -1.27
C ILE A 120 16.02 10.70 -2.01
N ASN A 121 17.09 11.49 -1.83
CA ASN A 121 18.39 11.21 -2.44
C ASN A 121 18.98 9.89 -1.95
N SER A 122 18.77 9.54 -0.67
CA SER A 122 19.16 8.23 -0.14
C SER A 122 18.42 7.08 -0.84
N ALA A 123 17.12 7.23 -1.11
CA ALA A 123 16.34 6.27 -1.89
C ALA A 123 16.83 6.17 -3.35
N LEU A 124 17.05 7.31 -4.02
CA LEU A 124 17.60 7.34 -5.39
C LEU A 124 18.99 6.71 -5.48
N LYS A 125 19.83 6.88 -4.46
CA LYS A 125 21.16 6.23 -4.38
C LYS A 125 21.05 4.72 -4.28
N VAL A 126 20.06 4.18 -3.55
CA VAL A 126 19.78 2.74 -3.51
C VAL A 126 19.37 2.24 -4.90
N ILE A 127 18.49 2.97 -5.59
CA ILE A 127 18.02 2.62 -6.94
C ILE A 127 19.19 2.65 -7.94
N SER A 128 20.00 3.72 -7.94
CA SER A 128 21.16 3.88 -8.83
C SER A 128 22.18 2.76 -8.63
N LYS A 129 22.50 2.40 -7.38
CA LYS A 129 23.36 1.25 -7.08
C LYS A 129 22.77 -0.07 -7.58
N GLY A 130 21.45 -0.22 -7.48
CA GLY A 130 20.71 -1.39 -7.97
C GLY A 130 20.74 -1.53 -9.48
N ARG A 131 20.78 -0.43 -10.26
CA ARG A 131 20.89 -0.47 -11.73
C ARG A 131 22.22 -1.02 -12.21
N ASN A 132 23.29 -0.72 -11.50
CA ASN A 132 24.62 -1.24 -11.82
C ASN A 132 24.76 -2.74 -11.50
N LEU A 133 23.76 -3.32 -10.82
CA LEU A 133 23.63 -4.75 -10.60
C LEU A 133 22.58 -5.23 -11.60
N ASP A 134 22.98 -5.48 -12.86
CA ASP A 134 22.13 -5.97 -13.96
C ASP A 134 21.24 -7.14 -13.52
N LEU A 135 20.08 -6.83 -12.96
CA LEU A 135 19.03 -7.78 -12.69
C LEU A 135 18.20 -7.85 -13.97
N PRO A 136 18.03 -9.04 -14.56
CA PRO A 136 17.19 -9.19 -15.75
C PRO A 136 15.83 -8.53 -15.52
N ALA A 137 15.32 -7.78 -16.51
CA ALA A 137 14.06 -7.04 -16.40
C ALA A 137 12.88 -7.88 -15.85
N ALA A 138 12.87 -9.19 -16.15
CA ALA A 138 11.92 -10.15 -15.59
C ALA A 138 11.99 -10.26 -14.05
N SER A 139 13.18 -10.26 -13.46
CA SER A 139 13.37 -10.29 -11.99
C SER A 139 12.84 -9.03 -11.32
N LEU A 140 13.04 -7.87 -11.94
CA LEU A 140 12.50 -6.59 -11.45
C LEU A 140 10.97 -6.58 -11.50
N LEU A 141 10.38 -7.09 -12.58
CA LEU A 141 8.92 -7.21 -12.70
C LEU A 141 8.33 -8.11 -11.61
N VAL A 142 8.95 -9.28 -11.37
CA VAL A 142 8.50 -10.22 -10.31
C VAL A 142 8.58 -9.55 -8.93
N LYS A 143 9.69 -8.88 -8.60
CA LYS A 143 9.83 -8.15 -7.33
C LYS A 143 8.79 -7.04 -7.18
N ARG A 144 8.51 -6.31 -8.25
CA ARG A 144 7.48 -5.26 -8.26
C ARG A 144 6.09 -5.82 -8.03
N LEU A 145 5.73 -6.93 -8.68
CA LEU A 145 4.46 -7.62 -8.45
C LEU A 145 4.35 -8.10 -7.00
N GLN A 146 5.42 -8.70 -6.45
CA GLN A 146 5.47 -9.11 -5.04
C GLN A 146 5.30 -7.93 -4.08
N ALA A 147 5.96 -6.80 -4.34
CA ALA A 147 5.83 -5.60 -3.52
C ALA A 147 4.39 -5.04 -3.53
N VAL A 148 3.76 -4.99 -4.71
CA VAL A 148 2.35 -4.60 -4.85
C VAL A 148 1.44 -5.55 -4.06
N ARG A 149 1.66 -6.86 -4.14
CA ARG A 149 0.89 -7.86 -3.37
C ARG A 149 1.09 -7.70 -1.87
N ALA A 150 2.31 -7.50 -1.41
CA ALA A 150 2.63 -7.26 0.00
C ALA A 150 1.92 -6.00 0.54
N TRP A 151 1.94 -4.93 -0.25
CA TRP A 151 1.21 -3.70 0.07
C TRP A 151 -0.30 -3.95 0.18
N LYS A 152 -0.91 -4.68 -0.76
CA LYS A 152 -2.35 -5.01 -0.72
C LYS A 152 -2.71 -5.84 0.51
N ALA A 153 -1.91 -6.86 0.83
CA ALA A 153 -2.13 -7.70 1.99
C ALA A 153 -2.11 -6.87 3.28
N LYS A 154 -1.06 -6.05 3.45
CA LYS A 154 -0.93 -5.14 4.59
C LYS A 154 -2.10 -4.16 4.67
N ARG A 155 -2.52 -3.59 3.53
CA ARG A 155 -3.61 -2.62 3.46
C ARG A 155 -4.94 -3.25 3.89
N ARG A 156 -5.29 -4.40 3.31
CA ARG A 156 -6.52 -5.13 3.64
C ARG A 156 -6.55 -5.57 5.10
N LEU A 157 -5.42 -6.03 5.63
CA LEU A 157 -5.30 -6.38 7.04
C LEU A 157 -5.59 -5.17 7.95
N SER A 158 -5.04 -4.00 7.60
CA SER A 158 -5.29 -2.76 8.34
C SER A 158 -6.76 -2.34 8.31
N ILE A 159 -7.43 -2.48 7.17
CA ILE A 159 -8.86 -2.14 7.03
C ILE A 159 -9.69 -3.09 7.89
N ALA A 160 -9.51 -4.40 7.70
CA ALA A 160 -10.27 -5.42 8.43
C ALA A 160 -10.09 -5.31 9.95
N ALA A 161 -8.87 -5.05 10.43
CA ALA A 161 -8.61 -4.85 11.85
C ALA A 161 -9.28 -3.58 12.40
N SER A 162 -9.35 -2.50 11.61
CA SER A 162 -10.03 -1.26 11.99
C SER A 162 -11.54 -1.45 12.09
N GLU A 163 -12.15 -2.13 11.12
CA GLU A 163 -13.58 -2.44 11.14
C GLU A 163 -13.93 -3.39 12.30
N GLN A 164 -13.12 -4.44 12.51
CA GLN A 164 -13.26 -5.32 13.67
C GLN A 164 -13.26 -4.53 14.98
N GLN A 165 -12.31 -3.62 15.16
CA GLN A 165 -12.22 -2.79 16.36
C GLN A 165 -13.43 -1.85 16.50
N THR A 166 -14.01 -1.40 15.40
CA THR A 166 -15.22 -0.57 15.39
C THR A 166 -16.44 -1.37 15.83
N CYS A 167 -16.62 -2.60 15.33
CA CYS A 167 -17.66 -3.51 15.79
C CYS A 167 -17.55 -3.82 17.29
N ARG A 168 -16.32 -4.08 17.79
CA ARG A 168 -16.09 -4.26 19.24
C ARG A 168 -16.51 -3.06 20.08
N LYS A 169 -16.17 -1.84 19.63
CA LYS A 169 -16.52 -0.61 20.34
C LYS A 169 -18.02 -0.34 20.36
N THR A 170 -18.73 -0.78 19.32
CA THR A 170 -20.18 -0.59 19.17
C THR A 170 -21.00 -1.74 19.75
N GLY A 171 -20.36 -2.82 20.20
CA GLY A 171 -21.04 -4.00 20.73
C GLY A 171 -21.65 -4.91 19.66
N ASP A 172 -21.28 -4.72 18.40
CA ASP A 172 -21.69 -5.57 17.28
C ASP A 172 -20.86 -6.86 17.26
N ALA A 173 -21.37 -7.89 17.94
CA ALA A 173 -20.69 -9.18 18.05
C ALA A 173 -20.61 -9.94 16.72
N GLU A 174 -21.60 -9.76 15.83
CA GLU A 174 -21.61 -10.41 14.53
C GLU A 174 -20.59 -9.77 13.58
N GLY A 175 -20.53 -8.44 13.54
CA GLY A 175 -19.50 -7.71 12.82
C GLY A 175 -18.09 -7.99 13.34
N ASP A 176 -17.87 -8.08 14.66
CA ASP A 176 -16.56 -8.42 15.23
C ASP A 176 -16.11 -9.83 14.80
N SER A 177 -17.03 -10.80 14.81
CA SER A 177 -16.75 -12.16 14.34
C SER A 177 -16.44 -12.19 12.83
N SER A 178 -17.22 -11.46 12.03
CA SER A 178 -17.06 -11.43 10.57
C SER A 178 -15.76 -10.75 10.15
N TRP A 179 -15.46 -9.57 10.70
CA TRP A 179 -14.20 -8.88 10.42
C TRP A 179 -12.98 -9.59 11.02
N GLY A 180 -13.15 -10.26 12.17
CA GLY A 180 -12.12 -11.15 12.72
C GLY A 180 -11.78 -12.31 11.80
N PHE A 181 -12.78 -12.86 11.11
CA PHE A 181 -12.58 -13.89 10.09
C PHE A 181 -11.81 -13.34 8.87
N VAL A 182 -12.16 -12.12 8.40
CA VAL A 182 -11.42 -11.45 7.32
C VAL A 182 -9.95 -11.21 7.71
N VAL A 183 -9.67 -10.74 8.93
CA VAL A 183 -8.31 -10.56 9.46
C VAL A 183 -7.54 -11.88 9.39
N PHE A 184 -8.13 -12.96 9.88
CA PHE A 184 -7.54 -14.30 9.82
C PHE A 184 -7.22 -14.73 8.38
N LEU A 185 -8.16 -14.56 7.45
CA LEU A 185 -7.96 -14.94 6.05
C LEU A 185 -6.82 -14.16 5.38
N VAL A 186 -6.74 -12.85 5.62
CA VAL A 186 -5.65 -12.03 5.05
C VAL A 186 -4.29 -12.45 5.63
N ASP A 187 -4.22 -12.75 6.93
CA ASP A 187 -2.99 -13.19 7.60
C ASP A 187 -2.51 -14.57 7.12
N VAL A 188 -3.45 -15.48 6.86
CA VAL A 188 -3.15 -16.82 6.32
C VAL A 188 -2.72 -16.75 4.85
N LEU A 189 -3.42 -15.96 4.03
CA LEU A 189 -3.15 -15.86 2.59
C LEU A 189 -1.94 -14.98 2.26
N ARG A 190 -1.60 -14.02 3.13
CA ARG A 190 -0.47 -13.10 2.99
C ARG A 190 -0.45 -12.41 1.63
N GLN A 191 0.75 -12.11 1.12
CA GLN A 191 0.92 -11.47 -0.19
C GLN A 191 0.56 -12.44 -1.32
N GLU A 192 0.72 -13.74 -1.13
CA GLU A 192 0.53 -14.75 -2.17
C GLU A 192 -0.95 -14.90 -2.54
N GLY A 193 -1.88 -14.66 -1.61
CA GLY A 193 -3.33 -14.66 -1.90
C GLY A 193 -3.89 -13.34 -2.42
N MET A 194 -3.04 -12.34 -2.68
CA MET A 194 -3.44 -11.07 -3.26
C MET A 194 -3.41 -11.13 -4.79
N SER A 195 -4.44 -10.58 -5.42
CA SER A 195 -4.53 -10.51 -6.88
C SER A 195 -3.47 -9.60 -7.47
N ASP A 196 -3.06 -9.89 -8.70
CA ASP A 196 -2.29 -8.96 -9.52
C ASP A 196 -3.18 -7.85 -10.07
N GLU A 197 -2.58 -6.68 -10.33
CA GLU A 197 -3.23 -5.54 -10.96
C GLU A 197 -2.41 -5.10 -12.17
N GLU A 198 -3.09 -4.93 -13.30
CA GLU A 198 -2.56 -4.32 -14.51
C GLU A 198 -3.21 -2.93 -14.69
N ASP A 199 -2.49 -1.99 -15.30
CA ASP A 199 -3.13 -0.77 -15.81
C ASP A 199 -3.91 -1.12 -17.08
N GLY A 200 -5.14 -0.62 -17.20
CA GLY A 200 -5.96 -0.77 -18.39
C GLY A 200 -6.79 0.47 -18.68
N GLU A 201 -7.65 0.37 -19.67
CA GLU A 201 -8.56 1.43 -20.11
C GLU A 201 -9.96 0.83 -20.36
N GLU A 202 -11.00 1.46 -19.81
CA GLU A 202 -12.41 1.11 -20.06
C GLU A 202 -13.14 2.42 -20.39
N ASP A 203 -13.79 2.48 -21.54
CA ASP A 203 -14.52 3.66 -22.02
C ASP A 203 -13.70 4.98 -22.03
N GLY A 204 -12.40 4.89 -22.33
CA GLY A 204 -11.49 6.05 -22.34
C GLY A 204 -10.97 6.45 -20.97
N GLU A 205 -11.37 5.77 -19.89
CA GLU A 205 -10.91 6.05 -18.54
C GLU A 205 -9.83 5.06 -18.09
N ALA A 206 -8.80 5.57 -17.42
CA ALA A 206 -7.74 4.74 -16.86
C ALA A 206 -8.24 3.92 -15.66
N VAL A 207 -8.19 2.61 -15.78
CA VAL A 207 -8.72 1.65 -14.80
C VAL A 207 -7.63 0.70 -14.30
N ARG A 208 -7.90 0.07 -13.16
CA ARG A 208 -7.07 -1.00 -12.60
C ARG A 208 -7.71 -2.33 -12.90
N VAL A 209 -7.08 -3.11 -13.77
CA VAL A 209 -7.54 -4.43 -14.16
C VAL A 209 -7.03 -5.44 -13.12
N VAL A 210 -7.95 -5.99 -12.34
CA VAL A 210 -7.66 -6.93 -11.27
C VAL A 210 -7.79 -8.35 -11.83
N LEU A 211 -6.69 -9.10 -11.83
CA LEU A 211 -6.67 -10.50 -12.30
C LEU A 211 -7.26 -11.42 -11.23
N ASP A 212 -7.93 -12.49 -11.67
CA ASP A 212 -8.40 -13.51 -10.72
C ASP A 212 -7.25 -14.44 -10.31
N VAL A 213 -7.34 -15.01 -9.11
CA VAL A 213 -6.34 -15.95 -8.59
C VAL A 213 -6.93 -17.36 -8.69
N ASP A 214 -6.45 -18.12 -9.66
CA ASP A 214 -6.96 -19.44 -10.07
C ASP A 214 -7.00 -20.47 -8.94
N TYR A 215 -5.98 -20.49 -8.09
CA TYR A 215 -5.87 -21.46 -7.01
C TYR A 215 -6.82 -21.15 -5.86
N ARG A 216 -7.45 -19.97 -5.83
CA ARG A 216 -8.26 -19.52 -4.71
C ARG A 216 -9.74 -19.79 -4.97
N ARG A 217 -10.48 -20.07 -3.90
CA ARG A 217 -11.94 -20.08 -3.94
C ARG A 217 -12.53 -18.75 -4.43
N HIS A 218 -13.55 -18.82 -5.28
CA HIS A 218 -14.22 -17.65 -5.84
C HIS A 218 -14.89 -16.80 -4.76
N GLU A 219 -15.33 -17.39 -3.65
CA GLU A 219 -15.99 -16.67 -2.56
C GLU A 219 -15.06 -15.66 -1.87
N LEU A 220 -13.75 -15.93 -1.87
CA LEU A 220 -12.75 -15.00 -1.34
C LEU A 220 -12.60 -13.75 -2.19
N ARG A 221 -13.06 -13.78 -3.45
CA ARG A 221 -13.12 -12.59 -4.32
C ARG A 221 -14.12 -11.58 -3.78
N THR A 222 -15.34 -12.00 -3.50
CA THR A 222 -16.40 -11.14 -2.95
C THR A 222 -16.03 -10.59 -1.58
N LEU A 223 -15.32 -11.38 -0.78
CA LEU A 223 -14.79 -10.92 0.49
C LEU A 223 -13.78 -9.79 0.32
N PHE A 224 -12.77 -9.95 -0.55
CA PHE A 224 -11.80 -8.87 -0.78
C PHE A 224 -12.38 -7.67 -1.52
N GLU A 225 -13.45 -7.86 -2.30
CA GLU A 225 -14.27 -6.78 -2.83
C GLU A 225 -14.84 -5.92 -1.73
N LEU A 226 -15.50 -6.54 -0.75
CA LEU A 226 -16.05 -5.82 0.39
C LEU A 226 -14.96 -5.01 1.10
N VAL A 227 -13.82 -5.63 1.44
CA VAL A 227 -12.70 -4.96 2.12
C VAL A 227 -12.23 -3.73 1.33
N ASP A 228 -12.08 -3.86 0.02
CA ASP A 228 -11.61 -2.76 -0.84
C ASP A 228 -12.67 -1.63 -0.93
N THR A 229 -13.98 -1.95 -0.84
CA THR A 229 -15.07 -0.94 -0.91
C THR A 229 -15.25 -0.12 0.36
N VAL A 230 -15.01 -0.70 1.56
CA VAL A 230 -15.12 0.01 2.85
C VAL A 230 -14.28 1.29 2.85
N GLN A 231 -13.09 1.23 2.25
CA GLN A 231 -12.23 2.42 2.14
C GLN A 231 -12.83 3.51 1.25
N GLY A 232 -13.48 3.14 0.13
CA GLY A 232 -14.05 4.11 -0.81
C GLY A 232 -15.04 5.06 -0.15
N ASN A 233 -15.78 4.55 0.85
CA ASN A 233 -16.76 5.34 1.61
C ASN A 233 -16.10 6.28 2.62
N ASN A 234 -14.96 5.87 3.20
CA ASN A 234 -14.24 6.62 4.23
C ASN A 234 -13.20 7.61 3.66
N ALA A 235 -12.82 7.49 2.39
CA ALA A 235 -11.74 8.27 1.78
C ALA A 235 -12.11 9.70 1.34
N LYS A 236 -13.24 10.26 1.79
CA LYS A 236 -13.72 11.60 1.40
C LYS A 236 -12.83 12.78 1.83
N GLY A 237 -11.66 12.55 2.44
CA GLY A 237 -10.89 13.61 3.11
C GLY A 237 -9.42 13.78 2.76
N GLN A 238 -8.79 12.95 1.92
CA GLN A 238 -7.33 13.01 1.73
C GLN A 238 -6.91 13.18 0.27
N GLY A 239 -6.81 14.44 -0.17
CA GLY A 239 -5.85 14.86 -1.20
C GLY A 239 -6.13 14.42 -2.65
N GLY A 240 -7.26 14.84 -3.23
CA GLY A 240 -7.42 15.18 -4.65
C GLY A 240 -7.33 14.09 -5.72
N ARG A 241 -6.72 12.93 -5.47
CA ARG A 241 -6.59 11.88 -6.49
C ARG A 241 -7.82 10.96 -6.46
N LYS A 242 -8.64 11.02 -7.52
CA LYS A 242 -9.74 10.06 -7.71
C LYS A 242 -9.15 8.65 -7.73
N PHE A 243 -9.73 7.74 -6.94
CA PHE A 243 -9.37 6.33 -7.02
C PHE A 243 -9.69 5.82 -8.43
N LYS A 244 -8.71 5.20 -9.10
CA LYS A 244 -8.97 4.53 -10.38
C LYS A 244 -10.03 3.45 -10.16
N LYS A 245 -11.03 3.41 -11.03
CA LYS A 245 -12.03 2.32 -11.07
C LYS A 245 -11.28 0.99 -11.19
N ARG A 246 -11.67 0.01 -10.38
CA ARG A 246 -11.13 -1.35 -10.42
C ARG A 246 -12.10 -2.22 -11.18
N ILE A 247 -11.63 -2.86 -12.25
CA ILE A 247 -12.43 -3.80 -13.04
C ILE A 247 -11.80 -5.17 -12.88
N ARG A 248 -12.63 -6.17 -12.59
CA ARG A 248 -12.18 -7.55 -12.59
C ARG A 248 -12.48 -8.17 -13.94
N ILE A 249 -11.47 -8.84 -14.47
CA ILE A 249 -11.61 -9.62 -15.70
C ILE A 249 -11.40 -11.10 -15.38
N SER A 250 -11.96 -11.98 -16.20
CA SER A 250 -11.80 -13.44 -16.05
C SER A 250 -10.40 -13.94 -16.42
N LYS A 251 -9.42 -13.04 -16.64
CA LYS A 251 -8.04 -13.42 -16.87
C LYS A 251 -7.45 -13.93 -15.57
N GLU A 252 -7.06 -15.20 -15.60
CA GLU A 252 -6.46 -15.89 -14.47
C GLU A 252 -4.96 -15.55 -14.36
N SER A 253 -4.55 -15.25 -13.14
CA SER A 253 -3.15 -15.18 -12.75
C SER A 253 -2.61 -16.61 -12.59
N LYS A 254 -1.49 -16.94 -13.24
CA LYS A 254 -0.82 -18.25 -13.17
C LYS A 254 -0.05 -18.48 -11.86
N GLN A 255 -0.58 -18.03 -10.73
CA GLN A 255 0.08 -18.14 -9.45
C GLN A 255 -0.12 -19.53 -8.88
N LEU A 256 0.89 -20.07 -8.20
CA LEU A 256 0.73 -21.28 -7.42
C LEU A 256 0.38 -20.92 -5.97
N PRO A 257 -0.41 -21.75 -5.28
CA PRO A 257 -0.67 -21.55 -3.87
C PRO A 257 0.64 -21.61 -3.08
N ALA A 258 0.79 -20.72 -2.10
CA ALA A 258 1.93 -20.78 -1.19
C ALA A 258 1.87 -22.04 -0.32
N GLU A 259 3.04 -22.50 0.12
CA GLU A 259 3.12 -23.59 1.09
C GLU A 259 2.41 -23.19 2.40
N GLY A 260 1.58 -24.09 2.92
CA GLY A 260 0.85 -23.88 4.18
C GLY A 260 -0.51 -23.19 4.04
N VAL A 261 -0.95 -22.79 2.84
CA VAL A 261 -2.32 -22.30 2.63
C VAL A 261 -3.31 -23.45 2.91
N PRO A 262 -4.29 -23.27 3.82
CA PRO A 262 -5.30 -24.30 4.10
C PRO A 262 -6.06 -24.71 2.85
N ARG A 263 -6.25 -26.02 2.64
CA ARG A 263 -6.81 -26.55 1.38
C ARG A 263 -8.26 -26.12 1.15
N VAL A 264 -8.96 -25.85 2.24
CA VAL A 264 -10.32 -25.33 2.23
C VAL A 264 -10.43 -23.95 1.55
N LEU A 265 -9.34 -23.17 1.51
CA LEU A 265 -9.28 -21.89 0.81
C LEU A 265 -8.91 -22.03 -0.67
N LEU A 266 -8.45 -23.23 -1.07
CA LEU A 266 -8.06 -23.53 -2.44
C LEU A 266 -9.27 -23.89 -3.31
N SER A 267 -9.21 -23.52 -4.58
CA SER A 267 -10.18 -23.97 -5.58
C SER A 267 -10.09 -25.49 -5.76
N PRO A 268 -11.18 -26.15 -6.20
CA PRO A 268 -11.21 -27.61 -6.28
C PRO A 268 -10.05 -28.23 -7.07
N ALA A 269 -9.56 -27.56 -8.11
CA ALA A 269 -8.45 -28.02 -8.95
C ALA A 269 -7.10 -28.13 -8.21
N PHE A 270 -6.93 -27.43 -7.08
CA PHE A 270 -5.68 -27.40 -6.33
C PHE A 270 -5.76 -28.17 -5.00
N ARG A 271 -6.88 -28.85 -4.74
CA ARG A 271 -7.06 -29.68 -3.54
C ARG A 271 -6.47 -31.06 -3.77
N SER A 272 -5.66 -31.55 -2.83
CA SER A 272 -5.32 -32.98 -2.77
C SER A 272 -6.56 -33.83 -2.39
N ASN A 273 -6.50 -35.15 -2.57
CA ASN A 273 -7.57 -36.08 -2.16
C ASN A 273 -7.49 -36.50 -0.68
N THR A 274 -6.62 -35.89 0.12
CA THR A 274 -6.49 -36.26 1.53
C THR A 274 -7.73 -35.82 2.34
N PRO A 275 -8.15 -36.58 3.36
CA PRO A 275 -9.22 -36.12 4.26
C PRO A 275 -8.91 -34.74 4.84
N TRP A 276 -9.96 -33.97 5.12
CA TRP A 276 -9.80 -32.66 5.77
C TRP A 276 -9.50 -32.83 7.25
N THR A 277 -8.73 -31.89 7.78
CA THR A 277 -8.47 -31.79 9.21
C THR A 277 -9.67 -31.16 9.93
N SER A 278 -9.75 -31.34 11.25
CA SER A 278 -10.76 -30.67 12.08
C SER A 278 -10.74 -29.14 11.94
N ASN A 279 -9.55 -28.56 11.77
CA ASN A 279 -9.39 -27.12 11.56
C ASN A 279 -9.94 -26.68 10.19
N GLU A 280 -9.73 -27.48 9.14
CA GLU A 280 -10.29 -27.19 7.81
C GLU A 280 -11.81 -27.26 7.80
N HIS A 281 -12.42 -28.21 8.54
CA HIS A 281 -13.88 -28.24 8.70
C HIS A 281 -14.44 -27.01 9.41
N LYS A 282 -13.76 -26.53 10.47
CA LYS A 282 -14.15 -25.29 11.16
C LYS A 282 -14.05 -24.08 10.23
N LEU A 283 -12.97 -24.01 9.45
CA LEU A 283 -12.73 -22.94 8.50
C LEU A 283 -13.76 -22.96 7.35
N GLU A 284 -14.15 -24.14 6.86
CA GLU A 284 -15.25 -24.27 5.89
C GLU A 284 -16.56 -23.74 6.46
N ALA A 285 -16.92 -24.14 7.69
CA ALA A 285 -18.14 -23.68 8.34
C ALA A 285 -18.16 -22.15 8.53
N GLN A 286 -17.03 -21.55 8.90
CA GLN A 286 -16.90 -20.10 9.00
C GLN A 286 -17.06 -19.41 7.64
N LEU A 287 -16.45 -19.96 6.59
CA LEU A 287 -16.56 -19.43 5.24
C LEU A 287 -18.01 -19.50 4.73
N GLN A 288 -18.70 -20.63 4.95
CA GLN A 288 -20.11 -20.79 4.61
C GLN A 288 -21.02 -19.82 5.37
N ARG A 289 -20.77 -19.64 6.67
CA ARG A 289 -21.49 -18.66 7.48
C ARG A 289 -21.29 -17.24 6.93
N TYR A 290 -20.05 -16.87 6.65
CA TYR A 290 -19.74 -15.55 6.11
C TYR A 290 -20.42 -15.29 4.75
N ASN A 291 -20.37 -16.27 3.85
CA ASN A 291 -21.05 -16.15 2.55
C ASN A 291 -22.57 -16.03 2.69
N SER A 292 -23.16 -16.69 3.70
CA SER A 292 -24.59 -16.57 3.98
C SER A 292 -24.95 -15.17 4.46
N LEU A 293 -24.09 -14.54 5.27
CA LEU A 293 -24.28 -13.14 5.71
C LEU A 293 -24.16 -12.16 4.55
N LEU A 294 -23.13 -12.32 3.70
CA LEU A 294 -22.98 -11.50 2.51
C LEU A 294 -24.18 -11.58 1.55
N ALA A 295 -24.83 -12.74 1.47
CA ALA A 295 -26.00 -12.90 0.62
C ALA A 295 -27.23 -12.13 1.14
N LEU A 296 -27.29 -11.82 2.44
CA LEU A 296 -28.41 -11.12 3.07
C LEU A 296 -28.29 -9.59 2.97
N ASP A 297 -27.07 -9.04 2.94
CA ASP A 297 -26.84 -7.59 2.89
C ASP A 297 -26.78 -7.01 1.47
N VAL A 298 -26.90 -7.85 0.43
CA VAL A 298 -26.77 -7.45 -0.99
C VAL A 298 -28.14 -7.29 -1.69
N TYR A 299 -29.26 -7.40 -0.97
CA TYR A 299 -30.62 -7.15 -1.46
C TYR A 299 -31.38 -6.16 -0.58
#